data_AF-A0A7X3ZHI9-F1
#
_entry.id   AF-A0A7X3ZHI9-F1
#
_cell.length_a   1.000
_cell.length_b   1.000
_cell.length_c   1.000
_cell.angle_alpha   90.00
_cell.angle_beta   90.00
_cell.angle_gamma   90.00
#
_symmetry.space_group_name_H-M   'P 1'
#
loop_
_entity.id
_entity.type
_entity.pdbx_description
1 polymer ?
#
loop_
_entity_poly.entity_id
_entity_poly.type
_entity_poly.pdbx_seq_one_letter_code
_entity_poly.pdbx_strand_id
1 'polypeptide(L)'
;MPSKVQFRLFFLAGVMEACCCYLVFLGDLQRQIPQMWAGVFPAFLCYVFAAYLVLRRGGLPGRPHLILGAALVFRLTLWWSPATLSDDIFRYVWDGRVQLAGINPYLYAPSAPEVAHLRDALYHSVNHADIPTITERRPARP
;
A
#
# COMPACT_ATOMS: atom_id res chain seq x y z
N MET A 1 -34.58 11.09 9.29
CA MET A 1 -34.28 9.65 9.52
C MET A 1 -33.39 9.14 8.40
N PRO A 2 -32.39 8.30 8.68
CA PRO A 2 -31.55 7.74 7.63
C PRO A 2 -32.38 6.86 6.69
N SER A 3 -32.12 6.94 5.38
CA SER A 3 -32.82 6.10 4.40
C SER A 3 -32.40 4.63 4.56
N LYS A 4 -33.23 3.68 4.09
CA LYS A 4 -32.88 2.24 4.09
C LYS A 4 -31.52 1.95 3.42
N VAL A 5 -31.08 2.79 2.48
CA VAL A 5 -29.75 2.69 1.85
C VAL A 5 -28.65 3.19 2.76
N GLN A 6 -28.85 4.30 3.47
CA GLN A 6 -27.87 4.79 4.44
C GLN A 6 -27.60 3.75 5.52
N PHE A 7 -28.64 3.10 6.03
CA PHE A 7 -28.48 2.00 6.98
C PHE A 7 -27.63 0.86 6.42
N ARG A 8 -27.87 0.44 5.17
CA ARG A 8 -27.06 -0.60 4.49
C ARG A 8 -25.61 -0.16 4.33
N LEU A 9 -25.35 1.09 3.97
CA LEU A 9 -24.00 1.61 3.80
C LEU A 9 -23.24 1.69 5.13
N PHE A 10 -23.89 2.11 6.21
CA PHE A 10 -23.28 2.08 7.54
C PHE A 10 -22.96 0.65 7.98
N PHE A 11 -23.85 -0.29 7.73
CA PHE A 11 -23.60 -1.70 8.02
C PHE A 11 -22.39 -2.22 7.23
N LEU A 12 -22.33 -1.99 5.92
CA LEU A 12 -21.20 -2.39 5.08
C LEU A 12 -19.89 -1.72 5.52
N ALA A 13 -19.93 -0.43 5.86
CA ALA A 13 -18.77 0.28 6.40
C ALA A 13 -18.30 -0.32 7.74
N GLY A 14 -19.23 -0.72 8.61
CA GLY A 14 -18.89 -1.40 9.86
C GLY A 14 -18.24 -2.77 9.65
N VAL A 15 -18.71 -3.54 8.67
CA VAL A 15 -18.07 -4.81 8.29
C VAL A 15 -16.67 -4.58 7.73
N MET A 16 -16.50 -3.57 6.86
CA MET A 16 -15.18 -3.21 6.33
C MET A 16 -14.23 -2.76 7.45
N GLU A 17 -14.71 -1.97 8.41
CA GLU A 17 -13.92 -1.55 9.56
C GLU A 17 -13.49 -2.74 10.42
N ALA A 18 -14.39 -3.71 10.66
CA ALA A 18 -14.05 -4.93 11.38
C ALA A 18 -12.94 -5.73 10.65
N CYS A 19 -12.99 -5.80 9.32
CA CYS A 19 -11.92 -6.38 8.51
C CYS A 19 -10.60 -5.59 8.64
N CYS A 20 -10.64 -4.25 8.64
CA CYS A 20 -9.44 -3.42 8.88
C CYS A 20 -8.83 -3.69 10.25
N CYS A 21 -9.64 -3.70 11.31
CA CYS A 21 -9.19 -4.04 12.66
C CYS A 21 -8.58 -5.45 12.73
N TYR A 22 -9.19 -6.43 12.04
CA TYR A 22 -8.66 -7.79 11.95
C TYR A 22 -7.28 -7.83 11.27
N LEU A 23 -7.08 -7.08 10.18
CA LEU A 23 -5.80 -6.98 9.50
C LEU A 23 -4.72 -6.32 10.38
N VAL A 24 -5.07 -5.29 11.14
CA VAL A 24 -4.16 -4.65 12.10
C VAL A 24 -3.80 -5.62 13.23
N PHE A 25 -4.78 -6.39 13.72
CA PHE A 25 -4.57 -7.38 14.76
C PHE A 25 -3.66 -8.54 14.33
N LEU A 26 -3.72 -8.95 13.05
CA LEU A 26 -2.81 -9.95 12.50
C LEU A 26 -1.34 -9.49 12.60
N GLY A 27 -1.08 -8.18 12.51
CA GLY A 27 0.27 -7.62 12.56
C GLY A 27 1.04 -7.94 11.28
N ASP A 28 1.90 -8.96 11.34
CA ASP A 28 2.73 -9.35 10.19
C ASP A 28 1.91 -10.10 9.13
N LEU A 29 1.46 -9.34 8.13
CA LEU A 29 0.61 -9.83 7.03
C LEU A 29 1.35 -10.71 6.03
N GLN A 30 2.66 -10.48 5.82
CA GLN A 30 3.51 -11.25 4.91
C GLN A 30 3.64 -12.71 5.36
N ARG A 31 3.67 -12.96 6.68
CA ARG A 31 3.72 -14.32 7.23
C ARG A 31 2.37 -15.01 7.28
N GLN A 32 1.28 -14.26 7.24
CA GLN A 32 -0.09 -14.75 7.44
C GLN A 32 -0.95 -14.55 6.19
N ILE A 33 -0.42 -14.96 5.03
CA ILE A 33 -1.06 -14.75 3.72
C ILE A 33 -2.51 -15.26 3.68
N PRO A 34 -2.84 -16.49 4.13
CA PRO A 34 -4.22 -16.97 4.11
C PRO A 34 -5.17 -16.12 4.96
N GLN A 35 -4.73 -15.72 6.15
CA GLN A 35 -5.51 -14.91 7.09
C GLN A 35 -5.70 -13.49 6.56
N MET A 36 -4.65 -12.90 5.98
CA MET A 36 -4.74 -11.62 5.27
C MET A 36 -5.85 -11.68 4.21
N TRP A 37 -5.86 -12.71 3.35
CA TRP A 37 -6.90 -12.88 2.35
C TRP A 37 -8.30 -13.05 2.95
N ALA A 38 -8.42 -13.75 4.09
CA ALA A 38 -9.68 -13.87 4.81
C ALA A 38 -10.23 -12.52 5.32
N GLY A 39 -9.36 -11.53 5.56
CA GLY A 39 -9.77 -10.15 5.88
C GLY A 39 -10.04 -9.29 4.64
N VAL A 40 -9.16 -9.37 3.63
CA VAL A 40 -9.23 -8.52 2.42
C VAL A 40 -10.42 -8.89 1.53
N PHE A 41 -10.70 -10.19 1.32
CA PHE A 41 -11.78 -10.60 0.41
C PHE A 41 -13.17 -10.12 0.86
N PRO A 42 -13.60 -10.33 2.13
CA PRO A 42 -14.88 -9.81 2.59
C PRO A 42 -14.96 -8.28 2.54
N ALA A 43 -13.88 -7.57 2.91
CA ALA A 43 -13.82 -6.12 2.82
C ALA A 43 -14.00 -5.64 1.36
N PHE A 44 -13.36 -6.32 0.41
CA PHE A 44 -13.48 -6.02 -1.02
C PHE A 44 -14.90 -6.29 -1.54
N LEU A 45 -15.52 -7.40 -1.17
CA LEU A 45 -16.91 -7.69 -1.55
C LEU A 45 -17.88 -6.64 -0.98
N CYS A 46 -17.68 -6.23 0.27
CA CYS A 46 -18.48 -5.15 0.88
C CYS A 46 -18.28 -3.82 0.15
N TYR A 47 -17.05 -3.49 -0.24
CA TYR A 47 -16.73 -2.30 -1.02
C TYR A 47 -17.43 -2.31 -2.39
N VAL A 48 -17.30 -3.40 -3.17
CA VAL A 48 -17.93 -3.52 -4.49
C VAL A 48 -19.44 -3.39 -4.37
N PHE A 49 -20.05 -4.03 -3.36
CA PHE A 49 -21.47 -3.94 -3.12
C PHE A 49 -21.91 -2.53 -2.70
N ALA A 50 -21.15 -1.85 -1.83
CA ALA A 50 -21.40 -0.47 -1.44
C ALA A 50 -21.30 0.48 -2.65
N ALA A 51 -20.25 0.34 -3.47
CA ALA A 51 -20.06 1.12 -4.69
C ALA A 51 -21.22 0.90 -5.67
N TYR A 52 -21.63 -0.35 -5.88
CA TYR A 52 -22.78 -0.70 -6.71
C TYR A 52 -24.07 -0.02 -6.24
N LEU A 53 -24.35 -0.03 -4.93
CA LEU A 53 -25.54 0.63 -4.36
C LEU A 53 -25.51 2.15 -4.56
N VAL A 54 -24.34 2.77 -4.39
CA VAL A 54 -24.16 4.22 -4.58
C VAL A 54 -24.34 4.60 -6.06
N LEU A 55 -23.71 3.86 -6.98
CA LEU A 55 -23.78 4.14 -8.41
C LEU A 55 -25.19 3.89 -8.98
N ARG A 56 -25.86 2.80 -8.58
CA ARG A 56 -27.24 2.50 -9.02
C ARG A 56 -28.27 3.55 -8.60
N ARG A 57 -27.99 4.32 -7.55
CA ARG A 57 -28.88 5.36 -7.02
C ARG A 57 -28.60 6.75 -7.62
N GLY A 58 -27.67 6.86 -8.57
CA GLY A 58 -27.24 8.14 -9.14
C GLY A 58 -26.36 8.94 -8.18
N GLY A 59 -25.64 8.26 -7.27
CA GLY A 59 -24.87 8.86 -6.20
C GLY A 59 -25.64 8.98 -4.88
N LEU A 60 -24.98 9.53 -3.86
CA LEU A 60 -25.61 9.93 -2.60
C LEU A 60 -25.90 11.43 -2.68
N PRO A 61 -27.13 11.86 -2.99
CA PRO A 61 -27.45 13.29 -3.01
C PRO A 61 -27.14 13.91 -1.64
N GLY A 62 -26.15 14.81 -1.63
CA GLY A 62 -25.85 15.72 -0.51
C GLY A 62 -24.95 15.23 0.61
N ARG A 63 -24.26 14.07 0.52
CA ARG A 63 -23.47 13.54 1.67
C ARG A 63 -22.12 12.87 1.34
N PRO A 64 -21.17 13.55 0.66
CA PRO A 64 -19.81 13.02 0.50
C PRO A 64 -19.11 12.79 1.85
N HIS A 65 -19.53 13.51 2.90
CA HIS A 65 -19.00 13.36 4.26
C HIS A 65 -19.11 11.93 4.83
N LEU A 66 -20.09 11.13 4.41
CA LEU A 66 -20.18 9.73 4.85
C LEU A 66 -19.05 8.89 4.28
N ILE A 67 -18.77 9.05 2.99
CA ILE A 67 -17.70 8.34 2.30
C ILE A 67 -16.35 8.82 2.83
N LEU A 68 -16.17 10.14 2.96
CA LEU A 68 -14.95 10.74 3.51
C LEU A 68 -14.71 10.35 4.97
N GLY A 69 -15.76 10.34 5.79
CA GLY A 69 -15.69 9.91 7.18
C GLY A 69 -15.30 8.44 7.31
N ALA A 70 -15.96 7.55 6.55
CA ALA A 70 -15.58 6.13 6.51
C ALA A 70 -14.14 5.93 6.01
N ALA A 71 -13.74 6.62 4.93
CA ALA A 71 -12.39 6.57 4.39
C ALA A 71 -11.34 7.04 5.41
N LEU A 72 -11.64 8.09 6.17
CA LEU A 72 -10.77 8.57 7.24
C LEU A 72 -10.63 7.53 8.34
N VAL A 73 -11.74 6.93 8.80
CA VAL A 73 -11.72 5.87 9.82
C VAL A 73 -10.89 4.68 9.35
N PHE A 74 -11.14 4.15 8.14
CA PHE A 74 -10.37 3.05 7.57
C PHE A 74 -8.86 3.37 7.49
N ARG A 75 -8.53 4.59 7.04
CA ARG A 75 -7.13 5.04 6.95
C ARG A 75 -6.46 5.15 8.29
N LEU A 76 -7.18 5.69 9.27
CA LEU A 76 -6.68 5.76 10.63
C LEU A 76 -6.44 4.34 11.09
N THR A 77 -7.44 3.46 11.13
CA THR A 77 -7.27 2.08 11.62
C THR A 77 -6.06 1.36 10.98
N LEU A 78 -5.92 1.39 9.65
CA LEU A 78 -4.80 0.76 8.96
C LEU A 78 -3.44 1.44 9.18
N TRP A 79 -3.39 2.67 9.69
CA TRP A 79 -2.14 3.38 10.02
C TRP A 79 -1.27 2.60 11.02
N TRP A 80 -1.90 1.81 11.90
CA TRP A 80 -1.22 0.98 12.88
C TRP A 80 -0.76 -0.38 12.33
N SER A 81 -1.08 -0.70 11.07
CA SER A 81 -0.61 -1.93 10.44
C SER A 81 0.87 -1.79 10.05
N PRO A 82 1.73 -2.75 10.40
CA PRO A 82 3.13 -2.72 10.00
C PRO A 82 3.25 -2.94 8.48
N ALA A 83 4.15 -2.19 7.84
CA ALA A 83 4.39 -2.28 6.39
C ALA A 83 5.22 -3.52 6.03
N THR A 84 4.70 -4.73 6.26
CA THR A 84 5.44 -5.99 6.01
C THR A 84 5.22 -6.55 4.61
N LEU A 85 4.26 -6.02 3.85
CA LEU A 85 3.94 -6.55 2.52
C LEU A 85 4.97 -6.22 1.43
N SER A 86 5.91 -5.32 1.69
CA SER A 86 6.93 -4.92 0.74
C SER A 86 8.26 -4.73 1.44
N ASP A 87 9.25 -5.51 0.99
CA ASP A 87 10.62 -5.41 1.49
C ASP A 87 11.44 -4.37 0.68
N ASP A 88 10.89 -3.84 -0.42
CA ASP A 88 11.59 -2.94 -1.34
C ASP A 88 11.64 -1.47 -0.88
N ILE A 89 11.03 -1.13 0.27
CA ILE A 89 10.99 0.25 0.78
C ILE A 89 12.41 0.83 0.93
N PHE A 90 13.33 0.07 1.53
CA PHE A 90 14.71 0.51 1.73
C PHE A 90 15.47 0.64 0.41
N ARG A 91 15.12 -0.20 -0.59
CA ARG A 91 15.68 -0.08 -1.94
C ARG A 91 15.24 1.22 -2.61
N TYR A 92 13.98 1.62 -2.49
CA TYR A 92 13.52 2.92 -3.02
C TYR A 92 14.18 4.12 -2.34
N VAL A 93 14.39 4.05 -1.03
CA VAL A 93 15.11 5.11 -0.28
C VAL A 93 16.56 5.20 -0.75
N TRP A 94 17.22 4.06 -0.94
CA TRP A 94 18.56 3.98 -1.51
C TRP A 94 18.63 4.61 -2.91
N ASP A 95 17.75 4.19 -3.82
CA ASP A 95 17.72 4.69 -5.20
C ASP A 95 17.45 6.20 -5.24
N GLY A 96 16.62 6.72 -4.33
CA GLY A 96 16.41 8.16 -4.15
C GLY A 96 17.67 8.89 -3.72
N ARG A 97 18.47 8.31 -2.82
CA ARG A 97 19.77 8.89 -2.42
C ARG A 97 20.77 8.91 -3.56
N VAL A 98 20.88 7.82 -4.30
CA VAL A 98 21.77 7.72 -5.47
C VAL A 98 21.41 8.79 -6.51
N GLN A 99 20.11 9.00 -6.75
CA GLN A 99 19.63 10.08 -7.63
C GLN A 99 19.95 11.49 -7.09
N LEU A 100 19.79 11.73 -5.78
CA LEU A 100 20.14 13.02 -5.17
C LEU A 100 21.64 13.33 -5.27
N ALA A 101 22.50 12.31 -5.36
CA ALA A 101 23.92 12.45 -5.64
C ALA A 101 24.25 12.66 -7.13
N GLY A 102 23.23 12.77 -8.00
CA GLY A 102 23.40 12.93 -9.44
C GLY A 102 23.81 11.64 -10.17
N ILE A 103 23.74 10.49 -9.50
CA ILE A 103 24.11 9.20 -10.06
C ILE A 103 22.83 8.48 -10.51
N ASN A 104 22.90 7.82 -11.66
CA ASN A 104 21.81 6.99 -12.15
C ASN A 104 21.78 5.64 -11.37
N PRO A 105 20.72 5.33 -10.59
CA PRO A 105 20.64 4.13 -9.75
C PRO A 105 20.54 2.83 -10.55
N TYR A 106 20.25 2.91 -11.85
CA TYR A 106 20.18 1.76 -12.75
C TYR A 106 21.57 1.32 -13.26
N LEU A 107 22.61 2.14 -13.06
CA LEU A 107 23.97 1.81 -13.53
C LEU A 107 24.73 0.92 -12.56
N TYR A 108 24.45 1.04 -11.26
CA TYR A 108 25.24 0.41 -10.21
C TYR A 108 24.33 -0.29 -9.21
N ALA A 109 24.66 -1.54 -8.89
CA ALA A 109 24.03 -2.22 -7.76
C ALA A 109 24.37 -1.47 -6.46
N PRO A 110 23.52 -1.52 -5.41
CA PRO A 110 23.83 -0.93 -4.11
C PRO A 110 25.18 -1.40 -3.54
N SER A 111 25.58 -2.64 -3.83
CA SER A 111 26.85 -3.26 -3.42
C SER A 111 28.06 -2.86 -4.28
N ALA A 112 27.86 -2.10 -5.36
CA ALA A 112 28.94 -1.67 -6.24
C ALA A 112 29.85 -0.63 -5.55
N PRO A 113 31.19 -0.68 -5.76
CA PRO A 113 32.14 0.21 -5.11
C PRO A 113 31.94 1.69 -5.45
N GLU A 114 31.42 2.00 -6.64
CA GLU A 114 31.18 3.36 -7.15
C GLU A 114 30.19 4.14 -6.28
N VAL A 115 29.22 3.45 -5.69
CA VAL A 115 28.19 4.03 -4.81
C VAL A 115 28.44 3.73 -3.32
N ALA A 116 29.59 3.14 -2.98
CA ALA A 116 29.89 2.75 -1.59
C ALA A 116 29.91 3.94 -0.62
N HIS A 117 30.28 5.13 -1.09
CA HIS A 117 30.30 6.36 -0.31
C HIS A 117 28.91 6.88 0.10
N LEU A 118 27.83 6.35 -0.50
CA LEU A 118 26.44 6.71 -0.19
C LEU A 118 25.79 5.77 0.84
N ARG A 119 26.47 4.69 1.23
CA ARG A 119 25.99 3.68 2.19
C ARG A 119 25.90 4.26 3.59
N ASP A 120 24.74 4.08 4.21
CA ASP A 120 24.45 4.49 5.58
C ASP A 120 23.89 3.32 6.39
N ALA A 121 23.36 3.58 7.59
CA ALA A 121 22.73 2.57 8.42
C ALA A 121 21.57 1.81 7.73
N LEU A 122 20.87 2.43 6.77
CA LEU A 122 19.75 1.82 6.05
C LEU A 122 20.22 0.87 4.94
N TYR A 123 21.49 0.93 4.52
CA TYR A 123 22.04 0.04 3.49
C TYR A 123 21.88 -1.45 3.87
N HIS A 124 22.02 -1.79 5.16
CA HIS A 124 21.87 -3.16 5.63
C HIS A 124 20.44 -3.71 5.48
N SER A 125 19.46 -2.84 5.31
CA SER A 125 18.06 -3.20 5.08
C SER A 125 17.68 -3.24 3.60
N VAL A 126 18.61 -2.90 2.69
CA VAL A 126 18.38 -2.95 1.25
C VAL A 126 18.40 -4.41 0.76
N ASN A 127 17.26 -4.87 0.25
CA ASN A 127 17.16 -6.19 -0.34
C ASN A 127 17.87 -6.28 -1.69
N HIS A 128 18.38 -7.48 -1.99
CA HIS A 128 19.07 -7.80 -3.25
C HIS A 128 20.16 -6.78 -3.60
N ALA A 129 20.99 -6.38 -2.63
CA ALA A 129 21.99 -5.32 -2.80
C ALA A 129 23.00 -5.60 -3.91
N ASP A 130 23.15 -6.85 -4.31
CA ASP A 130 24.00 -7.36 -5.39
C ASP A 130 23.44 -7.16 -6.80
N ILE A 131 22.13 -6.91 -6.94
CA ILE A 131 21.48 -6.83 -8.25
C ILE A 131 21.22 -5.36 -8.61
N PRO A 132 21.68 -4.86 -9.78
CA PRO A 132 21.29 -3.55 -10.27
C PRO A 132 19.83 -3.56 -10.73
N THR A 133 19.16 -2.42 -10.62
CA THR A 133 17.77 -2.31 -11.11
C THR A 133 17.75 -2.50 -12.63
N ILE A 134 17.03 -3.53 -13.10
CA ILE A 134 17.01 -3.91 -14.53
C ILE A 134 16.51 -2.72 -15.36
N THR A 135 17.36 -2.27 -16.28
CA THR A 135 16.96 -1.42 -17.40
C THR A 135 17.26 -2.18 -18.69
N GLU A 136 16.35 -2.11 -19.67
CA GLU A 136 16.69 -2.51 -21.03
C GLU A 136 17.88 -1.68 -21.50
N ARG A 137 19.06 -2.30 -21.50
CA ARG A 137 20.26 -1.69 -22.04
C ARG A 137 20.09 -1.64 -23.55
N ARG A 138 19.60 -0.53 -24.10
CA ARG A 138 19.76 -0.28 -25.53
C ARG A 138 21.27 -0.19 -25.76
N PRO A 139 21.89 -1.08 -26.57
CA PRO A 139 23.32 -0.98 -26.82
C PRO A 139 23.60 0.41 -27.41
N ALA A 140 24.57 1.11 -26.84
CA ALA A 140 25.09 2.34 -27.42
C ALA A 140 25.46 2.00 -28.87
N ARG A 141 24.80 2.66 -29.84
CA ARG A 141 25.22 2.53 -31.23
C ARG A 141 26.66 3.08 -31.33
N PRO A 142 27.55 2.38 -32.03
CA PRO A 142 28.91 2.85 -32.27
C PRO A 142 28.93 4.16 -33.07
#